data_AF-A0A3E0NFG7-F1
#
_entry.id   AF-A0A3E0NFG7-F1
#
_cell.length_a   1.000
_cell.length_b   1.000
_cell.length_c   1.000
_cell.angle_alpha   90.00
_cell.angle_beta   90.00
_cell.angle_gamma   90.00
#
_symmetry.space_group_name_H-M   'P 1'
#
loop_
_entity.id
_entity.type
_entity.pdbx_description
1 polymer ?
#
loop_
_entity_poly.entity_id
_entity_poly.type
_entity_poly.pdbx_seq_one_letter_code
_entity_poly.pdbx_strand_id
1 'polypeptide(L)'
;MCSAGRSTHQGNRYGRCPHSGDRILIAYWVWPVPTAPFKSLQMWPKFLLELMWQYRYSLGSNHWTEDVRMGATAQLKGVAILCGGHSRRMGTDKALVDFEGMPLLRRHVEAILGLNLDVPIYISSGTKRYETLDECGVVYAPDVVAGAGPLSGLAGALITAEESGTHGGHLFAMPVDTLVPPEVLLDHLTKARLDTSGAALIKGQRLHPVHGLFPISAAAALGEFVQSGGRAVMGFLETLHIEEVAIGEEWESCLNFNYPDDFVAARDALAQIISLNS
;
A
#
# COMPACT_ATOMS: atom_id res chain seq x y z
N MET A 1 30.87 -51.38 -30.31
CA MET A 1 29.93 -50.57 -31.10
C MET A 1 28.53 -50.76 -30.53
N CYS A 2 27.88 -49.64 -30.19
CA CYS A 2 26.44 -49.31 -30.15
C CYS A 2 25.39 -50.43 -29.86
N SER A 3 24.28 -50.21 -29.17
CA SER A 3 23.69 -49.07 -28.43
C SER A 3 22.31 -49.51 -27.92
N ALA A 4 21.93 -48.97 -26.76
CA ALA A 4 20.60 -48.53 -26.30
C ALA A 4 19.30 -49.34 -26.55
N GLY A 5 18.50 -49.43 -25.47
CA GLY A 5 17.03 -49.41 -25.56
C GLY A 5 16.28 -50.16 -24.45
N ARG A 6 16.06 -49.54 -23.29
CA ARG A 6 14.92 -49.90 -22.40
C ARG A 6 14.05 -48.67 -22.22
N SER A 7 12.92 -48.66 -22.90
CA SER A 7 11.80 -47.76 -22.63
C SER A 7 11.02 -48.28 -21.43
N THR A 8 10.89 -47.47 -20.39
CA THR A 8 9.91 -47.68 -19.33
C THR A 8 8.68 -46.83 -19.65
N HIS A 9 7.56 -47.50 -19.90
CA HIS A 9 6.26 -46.88 -20.12
C HIS A 9 5.82 -46.07 -18.89
N GLN A 10 5.62 -44.77 -19.08
CA GLN A 10 4.81 -43.92 -18.19
C GLN A 10 3.34 -44.33 -18.33
N GLY A 11 2.70 -44.70 -17.22
CA GLY A 11 1.25 -44.91 -17.14
C GLY A 11 0.60 -43.78 -16.35
N ASN A 12 -0.05 -42.83 -17.04
CA ASN A 12 -1.00 -41.89 -16.42
C ASN A 12 -2.32 -42.61 -16.15
N ARG A 13 -2.79 -42.61 -14.90
CA ARG A 13 -4.18 -43.00 -14.58
C ARG A 13 -5.07 -41.76 -14.64
N TYR A 14 -6.06 -41.77 -15.54
CA TYR A 14 -7.09 -40.75 -15.66
C TYR A 14 -8.41 -41.27 -15.07
N GLY A 15 -8.95 -40.59 -14.06
CA GLY A 15 -10.33 -40.77 -13.60
C GLY A 15 -11.24 -39.69 -14.23
N ARG A 16 -12.38 -40.10 -14.80
CA ARG A 16 -13.42 -39.19 -15.32
C ARG A 16 -14.55 -39.04 -14.31
N CYS A 17 -15.08 -37.83 -14.18
CA CYS A 17 -16.42 -37.55 -13.66
C CYS A 17 -17.19 -36.69 -14.69
N PRO A 18 -18.51 -36.88 -14.91
CA PRO A 18 -19.21 -36.26 -16.04
C PRO A 18 -20.10 -35.10 -15.60
N HIS A 19 -19.69 -33.84 -15.83
CA HIS A 19 -20.49 -32.72 -16.38
C HIS A 19 -19.70 -31.40 -16.31
N SER A 20 -19.86 -30.58 -17.36
CA SER A 20 -19.23 -29.27 -17.66
C SER A 20 -17.70 -29.25 -17.76
N GLY A 21 -17.21 -29.10 -18.99
CA GLY A 21 -15.80 -29.02 -19.31
C GLY A 21 -15.23 -27.63 -19.06
N ASP A 22 -14.19 -27.57 -18.23
CA ASP A 22 -12.95 -26.83 -18.48
C ASP A 22 -11.82 -27.48 -17.67
N ARG A 23 -10.66 -27.67 -18.31
CA ARG A 23 -9.51 -28.41 -17.75
C ARG A 23 -8.62 -27.44 -16.96
N ILE A 24 -8.58 -27.53 -15.63
CA ILE A 24 -7.52 -26.89 -14.83
C ILE A 24 -6.36 -27.89 -14.69
N LEU A 25 -5.21 -27.58 -15.28
CA LEU A 25 -3.95 -28.28 -15.05
C LEU A 25 -3.32 -27.74 -13.76
N ILE A 26 -3.38 -28.51 -12.67
CA ILE A 26 -2.57 -28.23 -11.47
C ILE A 26 -1.25 -28.98 -11.63
N ALA A 27 -0.19 -28.27 -11.98
CA ALA A 27 1.18 -28.80 -11.97
C ALA A 27 1.74 -28.70 -10.55
N TYR A 28 1.87 -29.83 -9.86
CA TYR A 28 2.63 -29.89 -8.61
C TYR A 28 4.13 -29.94 -8.95
N TRP A 29 4.83 -28.84 -8.68
CA TRP A 29 6.29 -28.83 -8.65
C TRP A 29 6.75 -29.32 -7.26
N VAL A 30 7.23 -30.57 -7.20
CA VAL A 30 7.97 -31.07 -6.03
C VAL A 30 9.43 -30.68 -6.23
N TRP A 31 9.92 -29.69 -5.48
CA TRP A 31 11.34 -29.35 -5.45
C TRP A 31 12.07 -30.24 -4.43
N PRO A 32 13.26 -30.79 -4.74
CA PRO A 32 14.01 -31.59 -3.79
C PRO A 32 14.53 -30.72 -2.63
N VAL A 33 14.24 -31.15 -1.40
CA VAL A 33 14.84 -30.61 -0.18
C VAL A 33 16.33 -31.02 -0.16
N PRO A 34 17.30 -30.09 -0.13
CA PRO A 34 18.70 -30.47 0.03
C PRO A 34 18.97 -30.78 1.50
N THR A 35 19.26 -32.05 1.81
CA THR A 35 19.86 -32.45 3.08
C THR A 35 21.38 -32.23 3.00
N ALA A 36 21.88 -31.08 3.44
CA ALA A 36 23.31 -30.85 3.66
C ALA A 36 23.54 -29.93 4.88
N PRO A 37 24.59 -30.15 5.68
CA PRO A 37 24.70 -29.58 7.01
C PRO A 37 25.23 -28.13 7.01
N PHE A 38 24.69 -27.38 7.96
CA PHE A 38 25.02 -26.00 8.31
C PHE A 38 26.53 -25.80 8.54
N LYS A 39 27.18 -24.97 7.70
CA LYS A 39 28.40 -24.20 8.05
C LYS A 39 28.68 -23.12 7.01
N SER A 40 29.05 -21.94 7.52
CA SER A 40 29.47 -20.70 6.84
C SER A 40 28.37 -19.71 6.44
N LEU A 41 28.37 -18.59 7.19
CA LEU A 41 27.79 -17.29 6.85
C LEU A 41 28.45 -16.74 5.58
N GLN A 42 27.67 -16.29 4.59
CA GLN A 42 27.92 -15.05 3.83
C GLN A 42 26.81 -14.79 2.79
N MET A 43 26.27 -13.57 2.82
CA MET A 43 25.39 -12.93 1.82
C MET A 43 24.13 -13.68 1.40
N TRP A 44 23.01 -13.24 1.97
CA TRP A 44 21.70 -13.54 1.43
C TRP A 44 21.48 -12.61 0.22
N PRO A 45 21.25 -13.13 -1.01
CA PRO A 45 20.92 -12.28 -2.15
C PRO A 45 19.63 -11.50 -1.87
N LYS A 46 19.56 -10.21 -2.21
CA LYS A 46 18.33 -9.37 -2.12
C LYS A 46 17.07 -10.10 -2.63
N PHE A 47 17.23 -10.94 -3.64
CA PHE A 47 16.20 -11.81 -4.23
C PHE A 47 15.50 -12.74 -3.22
N LEU A 48 16.19 -13.24 -2.19
CA LEU A 48 15.61 -14.13 -1.17
C LEU A 48 14.78 -13.36 -0.13
N LEU A 49 15.11 -12.10 0.15
CA LEU A 49 14.29 -11.24 1.01
C LEU A 49 13.03 -10.76 0.28
N GLU A 50 13.13 -10.42 -1.01
CA GLU A 50 11.97 -10.15 -1.87
C GLU A 50 11.06 -11.37 -2.00
N LEU A 51 11.63 -12.56 -2.21
CA LEU A 51 10.87 -13.80 -2.23
C LEU A 51 10.27 -14.09 -0.86
N MET A 52 10.96 -13.90 0.26
CA MET A 52 10.38 -14.12 1.58
C MET A 52 9.30 -13.08 1.93
N TRP A 53 9.42 -11.84 1.45
CA TRP A 53 8.39 -10.81 1.60
C TRP A 53 7.15 -11.17 0.75
N GLN A 54 7.33 -11.52 -0.53
CA GLN A 54 6.25 -12.06 -1.36
C GLN A 54 5.66 -13.35 -0.77
N TYR A 55 6.47 -14.30 -0.30
CA TYR A 55 6.01 -15.61 0.18
C TYR A 55 5.31 -15.54 1.54
N ARG A 56 5.69 -14.60 2.41
CA ARG A 56 5.07 -14.41 3.74
C ARG A 56 3.73 -13.67 3.68
N TYR A 57 3.51 -12.82 2.67
CA TYR A 57 2.24 -12.12 2.44
C TYR A 57 1.35 -12.80 1.36
N SER A 58 1.92 -13.62 0.48
CA SER A 58 1.19 -14.41 -0.54
C SER A 58 0.35 -15.55 0.06
N LEU A 59 0.61 -16.00 1.29
CA LEU A 59 -0.27 -16.95 1.98
C LEU A 59 -1.58 -16.31 2.48
N GLY A 60 -1.74 -14.99 2.33
CA GLY A 60 -3.02 -14.29 2.33
C GLY A 60 -3.49 -14.01 0.91
N SER A 61 -3.50 -15.01 0.03
CA SER A 61 -3.98 -14.88 -1.35
C SER A 61 -5.49 -14.65 -1.40
N ASN A 62 -5.93 -13.46 -1.02
CA ASN A 62 -7.17 -12.92 -1.55
C ASN A 62 -6.85 -12.49 -2.98
N HIS A 63 -7.34 -13.27 -3.94
CA HIS A 63 -7.37 -12.87 -5.35
C HIS A 63 -8.21 -11.59 -5.42
N TRP A 64 -7.55 -10.42 -5.46
CA TRP A 64 -8.21 -9.13 -5.71
C TRP A 64 -8.49 -9.02 -7.21
N THR A 65 -9.40 -9.84 -7.70
CA THR A 65 -9.93 -9.74 -9.07
C THR A 65 -11.44 -9.86 -8.99
N GLU A 66 -12.11 -8.89 -9.60
CA GLU A 66 -13.52 -8.49 -9.44
C GLU A 66 -13.75 -7.54 -8.27
N ASP A 67 -13.51 -6.24 -8.53
CA ASP A 67 -13.90 -5.09 -7.73
C ASP A 67 -13.55 -5.18 -6.23
N VAL A 68 -12.64 -4.33 -5.73
CA VAL A 68 -12.66 -4.00 -4.29
C VAL A 68 -14.01 -3.34 -3.98
N ARG A 69 -15.05 -4.15 -3.74
CA ARG A 69 -16.41 -3.71 -3.40
C ARG A 69 -16.44 -3.36 -1.92
N MET A 70 -15.75 -2.27 -1.61
CA MET A 70 -16.30 -1.25 -0.72
C MET A 70 -17.83 -1.20 -0.90
N GLY A 71 -18.61 -1.20 0.19
CA GLY A 71 -20.06 -1.40 0.09
C GLY A 71 -20.74 -0.50 -0.94
N ALA A 72 -21.24 -1.09 -2.05
CA ALA A 72 -22.08 -0.58 -3.16
C ALA A 72 -21.93 0.87 -3.72
N THR A 73 -21.20 1.78 -3.08
CA THR A 73 -21.23 3.24 -3.33
C THR A 73 -19.87 3.92 -3.21
N ALA A 74 -18.97 3.44 -2.33
CA ALA A 74 -17.57 3.85 -2.36
C ALA A 74 -16.82 3.00 -3.40
N GLN A 75 -16.10 3.61 -4.35
CA GLN A 75 -15.22 2.90 -5.28
C GLN A 75 -13.82 3.47 -5.13
N LEU A 76 -12.80 2.62 -4.99
CA LEU A 76 -11.42 3.08 -4.98
C LEU A 76 -11.03 3.54 -6.39
N LYS A 77 -10.45 4.74 -6.49
CA LYS A 77 -10.07 5.36 -7.76
C LYS A 77 -8.59 5.72 -7.88
N GLY A 78 -7.85 5.58 -6.80
CA GLY A 78 -6.43 5.88 -6.76
C GLY A 78 -5.90 5.82 -5.35
N VAL A 79 -4.57 5.82 -5.26
CA VAL A 79 -3.85 5.87 -4.00
C VAL A 79 -2.97 7.12 -3.99
N ALA A 80 -3.03 7.92 -2.93
CA ALA A 80 -2.22 9.11 -2.76
C ALA A 80 -1.20 8.89 -1.63
N ILE A 81 0.10 8.97 -1.96
CA ILE A 81 1.17 8.93 -0.97
C ILE A 81 1.64 10.35 -0.67
N LEU A 82 1.37 10.82 0.54
CA LEU A 82 1.73 12.17 0.97
C LEU A 82 3.18 12.19 1.47
N CYS A 83 4.07 12.73 0.64
CA CYS A 83 5.52 12.77 0.86
C CYS A 83 6.04 14.18 1.16
N GLY A 84 5.12 15.14 1.37
CA GLY A 84 5.44 16.53 1.63
C GLY A 84 5.98 16.79 3.04
N GLY A 85 6.80 17.83 3.16
CA GLY A 85 7.34 18.29 4.44
C GLY A 85 8.84 18.55 4.40
N HIS A 86 9.32 19.36 5.34
CA HIS A 86 10.74 19.74 5.41
C HIS A 86 11.58 18.73 6.21
N SER A 87 10.95 17.71 6.83
CA SER A 87 11.59 16.63 7.59
C SER A 87 12.74 17.07 8.52
N ARG A 88 12.66 18.30 9.05
CA ARG A 88 13.76 18.97 9.77
C ARG A 88 14.21 18.19 11.01
N ARG A 89 13.27 17.52 11.67
CA ARG A 89 13.49 16.73 12.89
C ARG A 89 14.05 15.34 12.62
N MET A 90 13.75 14.78 11.44
CA MET A 90 14.30 13.51 11.00
C MET A 90 15.75 13.66 10.52
N GLY A 91 16.16 14.88 10.12
CA GLY A 91 17.48 15.16 9.55
C GLY A 91 17.67 14.67 8.12
N THR A 92 16.76 13.83 7.62
CA THR A 92 16.70 13.33 6.24
C THR A 92 15.26 13.41 5.72
N ASP A 93 15.11 13.33 4.39
CA ASP A 93 13.79 13.18 3.76
C ASP A 93 13.18 11.83 4.17
N LYS A 94 11.98 11.83 4.79
CA LYS A 94 11.30 10.61 5.23
C LYS A 94 11.01 9.65 4.07
N ALA A 95 10.78 10.17 2.86
CA ALA A 95 10.61 9.35 1.67
C ALA A 95 11.86 8.52 1.30
N LEU A 96 13.03 8.98 1.74
CA LEU A 96 14.33 8.36 1.47
C LEU A 96 14.89 7.58 2.66
N VAL A 97 14.15 7.48 3.76
CA VAL A 97 14.55 6.64 4.90
C VAL A 97 14.66 5.19 4.42
N ASP A 98 15.83 4.59 4.65
CA ASP A 98 16.07 3.20 4.30
C ASP A 98 15.33 2.28 5.27
N PHE A 99 14.49 1.40 4.72
CA PHE A 99 13.86 0.33 5.46
C PHE A 99 14.12 -0.99 4.75
N GLU A 100 14.99 -1.81 5.36
CA GLU A 100 15.43 -3.11 4.83
C GLU A 100 16.14 -3.01 3.47
N GLY A 101 16.92 -1.94 3.24
CA GLY A 101 17.69 -1.75 2.02
C GLY A 101 16.92 -1.13 0.84
N MET A 102 15.73 -0.57 1.11
CA MET A 102 14.89 0.13 0.15
C MET A 102 14.39 1.46 0.72
N PRO A 103 14.38 2.56 -0.08
CA PRO A 103 13.73 3.80 0.31
C PRO A 103 12.25 3.59 0.63
N LEU A 104 11.78 4.14 1.75
CA LEU A 104 10.44 3.91 2.25
C LEU A 104 9.33 4.27 1.25
N LEU A 105 9.49 5.37 0.50
CA LEU A 105 8.53 5.73 -0.53
C LEU A 105 8.45 4.67 -1.63
N ARG A 106 9.60 4.15 -2.09
CA ARG A 106 9.64 3.07 -3.08
C ARG A 106 8.99 1.81 -2.54
N ARG A 107 9.23 1.48 -1.27
CA ARG A 107 8.57 0.35 -0.61
C ARG A 107 7.05 0.47 -0.61
N HIS A 108 6.51 1.64 -0.28
CA HIS A 108 5.05 1.86 -0.31
C HIS A 108 4.48 1.73 -1.72
N VAL A 109 5.16 2.29 -2.73
CA VAL A 109 4.75 2.17 -4.14
C VAL A 109 4.76 0.71 -4.59
N GLU A 110 5.83 -0.04 -4.31
CA GLU A 110 5.92 -1.46 -4.68
C GLU A 110 4.86 -2.30 -3.96
N ALA A 111 4.58 -2.01 -2.68
CA ALA A 111 3.51 -2.68 -1.95
C ALA A 111 2.14 -2.42 -2.59
N ILE A 112 1.82 -1.17 -2.95
CA ILE A 112 0.56 -0.81 -3.62
C ILE A 112 0.46 -1.47 -5.00
N LEU A 113 1.55 -1.47 -5.79
CA LEU A 113 1.58 -2.15 -7.08
C LEU A 113 1.32 -3.66 -6.93
N GLY A 114 1.86 -4.28 -5.88
CA GLY A 114 1.64 -5.70 -5.56
C GLY A 114 0.17 -6.06 -5.26
N LEU A 115 -0.67 -5.08 -4.93
CA LEU A 115 -2.11 -5.29 -4.71
C LEU A 115 -2.92 -5.40 -5.99
N ASN A 116 -2.35 -5.05 -7.15
CA ASN A 116 -3.00 -5.14 -8.47
C ASN A 116 -4.36 -4.41 -8.55
N LEU A 117 -4.45 -3.21 -7.95
CA LEU A 117 -5.71 -2.47 -7.79
C LEU A 117 -6.25 -1.82 -9.09
N ASP A 118 -5.50 -1.82 -10.19
CA ASP A 118 -5.83 -1.14 -11.45
C ASP A 118 -6.26 0.34 -11.28
N VAL A 119 -5.55 1.06 -10.42
CA VAL A 119 -5.78 2.49 -10.15
C VAL A 119 -4.46 3.26 -10.12
N PRO A 120 -4.46 4.56 -10.47
CA PRO A 120 -3.27 5.40 -10.41
C PRO A 120 -2.74 5.58 -8.98
N ILE A 121 -1.40 5.70 -8.88
CA ILE A 121 -0.70 6.09 -7.66
C ILE A 121 -0.23 7.53 -7.81
N TYR A 122 -0.74 8.41 -6.95
CA TYR A 122 -0.39 9.82 -6.88
C TYR A 122 0.67 10.06 -5.80
N ILE A 123 1.74 10.76 -6.16
CA ILE A 123 2.81 11.15 -5.23
C ILE A 123 2.69 12.65 -4.96
N SER A 124 2.32 13.01 -3.73
CA SER A 124 2.22 14.41 -3.32
C SER A 124 3.51 14.82 -2.60
N SER A 125 4.48 15.34 -3.36
CA SER A 125 5.83 15.67 -2.90
C SER A 125 6.22 17.14 -3.13
N GLY A 126 5.24 18.02 -3.34
CA GLY A 126 5.47 19.40 -3.75
C GLY A 126 6.15 19.43 -5.12
N THR A 127 7.35 20.01 -5.19
CA THR A 127 8.16 20.07 -6.44
C THR A 127 9.22 18.97 -6.53
N LYS A 128 9.33 18.09 -5.53
CA LYS A 128 10.37 17.05 -5.52
C LYS A 128 9.96 15.89 -6.41
N ARG A 129 10.92 15.38 -7.20
CA ARG A 129 10.80 14.14 -7.96
C ARG A 129 11.75 13.10 -7.37
N TYR A 130 11.30 11.85 -7.30
CA TYR A 130 12.05 10.69 -6.85
C TYR A 130 12.35 9.79 -8.04
N GLU A 131 13.60 9.82 -8.53
CA GLU A 131 14.07 9.04 -9.68
C GLU A 131 13.84 7.53 -9.49
N THR A 132 13.87 7.06 -8.24
CA THR A 132 13.63 5.65 -7.90
C THR A 132 12.23 5.15 -8.27
N LEU A 133 11.31 6.05 -8.62
CA LEU A 133 9.93 5.74 -9.02
C LEU A 133 9.67 5.91 -10.53
N ASP A 134 10.66 6.32 -11.32
CA ASP A 134 10.44 6.63 -12.75
C ASP A 134 9.96 5.40 -13.55
N GLU A 135 10.30 4.19 -13.08
CA GLU A 135 9.86 2.91 -13.66
C GLU A 135 8.51 2.40 -13.13
N CYS A 136 7.95 3.06 -12.11
CA CYS A 136 6.75 2.58 -11.40
C CYS A 136 5.42 3.11 -11.96
N GLY A 137 5.45 3.97 -12.99
CA GLY A 137 4.23 4.52 -13.59
C GLY A 137 3.42 5.44 -12.67
N VAL A 138 4.06 6.04 -11.66
CA VAL A 138 3.38 6.95 -10.71
C VAL A 138 3.10 8.32 -11.34
N VAL A 139 2.07 8.99 -10.82
CA VAL A 139 1.69 10.37 -11.20
C VAL A 139 2.10 11.32 -10.07
N TYR A 140 2.86 12.37 -10.39
CA TYR A 140 3.19 13.39 -9.40
C TYR A 140 2.05 14.41 -9.31
N ALA A 141 1.45 14.52 -8.13
CA ALA A 141 0.38 15.48 -7.85
C ALA A 141 0.99 16.72 -7.15
N PRO A 142 0.94 17.91 -7.76
CA PRO A 142 1.50 19.11 -7.15
C PRO A 142 0.66 19.56 -5.96
N ASP A 143 1.31 20.19 -4.97
CA ASP A 143 0.59 20.90 -3.91
C ASP A 143 -0.25 22.05 -4.49
N VAL A 144 -1.49 22.22 -4.03
CA VAL A 144 -2.32 23.38 -4.39
C VAL A 144 -1.66 24.70 -3.96
N VAL A 145 -1.10 24.72 -2.75
CA VAL A 145 -0.25 25.80 -2.25
C VAL A 145 1.07 25.19 -1.78
N ALA A 146 2.16 25.52 -2.44
CA ALA A 146 3.47 24.94 -2.16
C ALA A 146 3.83 25.05 -0.66
N GLY A 147 4.09 23.90 -0.02
CA GLY A 147 4.54 23.86 1.37
C GLY A 147 3.45 24.15 2.42
N ALA A 148 2.18 24.18 2.03
CA ALA A 148 1.04 24.38 2.93
C ALA A 148 0.68 23.16 3.81
N GLY A 149 1.50 22.11 3.77
CA GLY A 149 1.34 20.92 4.60
C GLY A 149 0.47 19.83 3.95
N PRO A 150 0.14 18.77 4.71
CA PRO A 150 -0.48 17.56 4.17
C PRO A 150 -1.81 17.78 3.45
N LEU A 151 -2.62 18.75 3.91
CA LEU A 151 -3.88 19.09 3.24
C LEU A 151 -3.67 19.57 1.81
N SER A 152 -2.61 20.33 1.56
CA SER A 152 -2.32 20.83 0.22
C SER A 152 -1.91 19.72 -0.75
N GLY A 153 -1.17 18.73 -0.25
CA GLY A 153 -0.81 17.55 -1.01
C GLY A 153 -2.01 16.64 -1.27
N LEU A 154 -2.90 16.49 -0.29
CA LEU A 154 -4.16 15.75 -0.47
C LEU A 154 -5.09 16.44 -1.47
N ALA A 155 -5.23 17.77 -1.35
CA ALA A 155 -5.98 18.59 -2.30
C ALA A 155 -5.45 18.42 -3.72
N GLY A 156 -4.12 18.48 -3.87
CA GLY A 156 -3.43 18.26 -5.13
C GLY A 156 -3.74 16.90 -5.74
N ALA A 157 -3.70 15.83 -4.93
CA ALA A 157 -4.02 14.48 -5.39
C ALA A 157 -5.48 14.35 -5.82
N LEU A 158 -6.43 14.88 -5.03
CA LEU A 158 -7.86 14.85 -5.35
C LEU A 158 -8.18 15.62 -6.64
N ILE A 159 -7.62 16.83 -6.80
CA ILE A 159 -7.78 17.64 -8.02
C ILE A 159 -7.15 16.93 -9.22
N THR A 160 -5.93 16.40 -9.09
CA THR A 160 -5.26 15.66 -10.17
C THR A 160 -6.08 14.44 -10.60
N ALA A 161 -6.69 13.73 -9.64
CA ALA A 161 -7.59 12.62 -9.94
C ALA A 161 -8.85 13.09 -10.67
N GLU A 162 -9.51 14.15 -10.20
CA GLU A 162 -10.69 14.72 -10.84
C GLU A 162 -10.40 15.17 -12.29
N GLU A 163 -9.29 15.87 -12.51
CA GLU A 163 -8.85 16.36 -13.84
C GLU A 163 -8.49 15.21 -14.80
N SER A 164 -8.13 14.03 -14.29
CA SER A 164 -7.88 12.83 -15.11
C SER A 164 -9.17 12.18 -15.65
N GLY A 165 -10.34 12.78 -15.40
CA GLY A 165 -11.65 12.25 -15.80
C GLY A 165 -12.24 11.27 -14.79
N THR A 166 -11.64 11.16 -13.60
CA THR A 166 -12.15 10.34 -12.53
C THR A 166 -13.21 11.11 -11.76
N HIS A 167 -14.48 10.70 -11.91
CA HIS A 167 -15.60 11.30 -11.19
C HIS A 167 -16.22 10.30 -10.20
N GLY A 168 -16.55 10.80 -9.01
CA GLY A 168 -17.07 9.98 -7.91
C GLY A 168 -16.04 8.98 -7.37
N GLY A 169 -16.42 8.25 -6.31
CA GLY A 169 -15.50 7.35 -5.63
C GLY A 169 -14.51 8.07 -4.72
N HIS A 170 -13.45 7.36 -4.32
CA HIS A 170 -12.54 7.77 -3.26
C HIS A 170 -11.08 7.55 -3.65
N LEU A 171 -10.20 8.40 -3.14
CA LEU A 171 -8.77 8.15 -3.08
C LEU A 171 -8.39 7.59 -1.71
N PHE A 172 -7.58 6.54 -1.69
CA PHE A 172 -6.90 6.10 -0.49
C PHE A 172 -5.66 6.96 -0.27
N ALA A 173 -5.65 7.79 0.76
CA ALA A 173 -4.49 8.58 1.14
C ALA A 173 -3.74 7.92 2.31
N MET A 174 -2.42 7.89 2.20
CA MET A 174 -1.52 7.52 3.27
C MET A 174 -0.29 8.45 3.27
N PRO A 175 0.21 8.90 4.43
CA PRO A 175 1.47 9.62 4.48
C PRO A 175 2.65 8.64 4.33
N VAL A 176 3.78 9.14 3.83
CA VAL A 176 4.99 8.34 3.67
C VAL A 176 5.57 7.86 5.00
N ASP A 177 5.23 8.54 6.10
CA ASP A 177 5.81 8.33 7.43
C ASP A 177 5.07 7.30 8.30
N THR A 178 4.48 6.31 7.65
CA THR A 178 3.84 5.14 8.24
C THR A 178 4.61 3.87 7.88
N LEU A 179 4.64 2.91 8.80
CA LEU A 179 5.11 1.54 8.56
C LEU A 179 3.96 0.52 8.55
N VAL A 180 2.72 0.97 8.72
CA VAL A 180 1.56 0.09 8.52
C VAL A 180 1.48 -0.26 7.03
N PRO A 181 1.43 -1.55 6.65
CA PRO A 181 1.33 -1.93 5.24
C PRO A 181 0.05 -1.37 4.57
N PRO A 182 0.13 -0.92 3.31
CA PRO A 182 -1.03 -0.37 2.59
C PRO A 182 -2.24 -1.31 2.56
N GLU A 183 -2.02 -2.61 2.45
CA GLU A 183 -3.07 -3.63 2.44
C GLU A 183 -3.81 -3.73 3.78
N VAL A 184 -3.11 -3.53 4.90
CA VAL A 184 -3.72 -3.53 6.23
C VAL A 184 -4.59 -2.28 6.39
N LEU A 185 -4.07 -1.11 5.99
CA LEU A 185 -4.84 0.13 6.03
C LEU A 185 -6.10 0.02 5.14
N LEU A 186 -5.95 -0.51 3.93
CA LEU A 186 -7.05 -0.66 2.99
C LEU A 186 -8.08 -1.68 3.48
N ASP A 187 -7.66 -2.84 4.02
CA ASP A 187 -8.57 -3.83 4.60
C ASP A 187 -9.41 -3.24 5.75
N HIS A 188 -8.81 -2.40 6.60
CA HIS A 188 -9.56 -1.68 7.64
C HIS A 188 -10.52 -0.66 7.03
N LEU A 189 -10.02 0.24 6.18
CA LEU A 189 -10.80 1.33 5.59
C LEU A 189 -11.96 0.81 4.74
N THR A 190 -11.81 -0.35 4.11
CA THR A 190 -12.84 -0.93 3.25
C THR A 190 -14.08 -1.44 3.99
N LYS A 191 -13.97 -1.62 5.30
CA LYS A 191 -15.08 -2.01 6.18
C LYS A 191 -16.00 -0.83 6.54
N ALA A 192 -15.58 0.40 6.24
CA ALA A 192 -16.36 1.60 6.47
C ALA A 192 -17.63 1.63 5.60
N ARG A 193 -18.73 2.11 6.18
CA ARG A 193 -20.01 2.36 5.50
C ARG A 193 -20.09 3.80 5.00
N LEU A 194 -19.32 4.07 3.95
CA LEU A 194 -19.29 5.38 3.31
C LEU A 194 -20.43 5.58 2.31
N ASP A 195 -20.97 6.79 2.28
CA ASP A 195 -21.67 7.33 1.11
C ASP A 195 -20.66 7.93 0.10
N THR A 196 -21.13 8.55 -0.97
CA THR A 196 -20.25 9.12 -2.02
C THR A 196 -19.53 10.42 -1.62
N SER A 197 -19.80 10.95 -0.43
CA SER A 197 -19.30 12.24 0.08
C SER A 197 -18.64 12.15 1.46
N GLY A 198 -18.71 10.99 2.11
CA GLY A 198 -18.05 10.71 3.38
C GLY A 198 -16.58 10.38 3.22
N ALA A 199 -15.83 10.50 4.31
CA ALA A 199 -14.45 10.03 4.40
C ALA A 199 -14.32 9.01 5.52
N ALA A 200 -13.48 7.99 5.30
CA ALA A 200 -13.10 7.03 6.35
C ALA A 200 -11.68 7.35 6.81
N LEU A 201 -11.45 7.42 8.11
CA LEU A 201 -10.14 7.76 8.68
C LEU A 201 -9.71 6.72 9.70
N ILE A 202 -8.44 6.30 9.63
CA ILE A 202 -7.86 5.39 10.62
C ILE A 202 -7.81 6.06 11.99
N LYS A 203 -8.19 5.28 13.01
CA LYS A 203 -8.11 5.64 14.41
C LYS A 203 -7.40 4.55 15.20
N GLY A 204 -6.21 4.87 15.70
CA GLY A 204 -5.55 4.09 16.75
C GLY A 204 -5.92 4.66 18.12
N GLN A 205 -4.93 5.00 18.93
CA GLN A 205 -5.14 5.76 20.18
C GLN A 205 -5.66 7.18 19.91
N ARG A 206 -5.37 7.71 18.73
CA ARG A 206 -5.88 8.98 18.22
C ARG A 206 -6.35 8.85 16.78
N LEU A 207 -7.02 9.89 16.28
CA LEU A 207 -7.37 9.98 14.87
C LEU A 207 -6.12 10.28 14.03
N HIS A 208 -5.99 9.60 12.88
CA HIS A 208 -4.92 9.83 11.90
C HIS A 208 -5.54 10.42 10.63
N PRO A 209 -5.63 11.76 10.54
CA PRO A 209 -6.58 12.42 9.66
C PRO A 209 -6.16 12.47 8.18
N VAL A 210 -5.04 11.82 7.83
CA VAL A 210 -4.56 11.65 6.44
C VAL A 210 -4.24 10.19 6.11
N HIS A 211 -4.65 9.26 6.99
CA HIS A 211 -4.70 7.82 6.72
C HIS A 211 -6.16 7.47 6.46
N GLY A 212 -6.60 7.48 5.21
CA GLY A 212 -8.03 7.40 4.98
C GLY A 212 -8.49 7.33 3.53
N LEU A 213 -9.78 7.08 3.36
CA LEU A 213 -10.49 7.21 2.09
C LEU A 213 -11.12 8.59 2.03
N PHE A 214 -10.81 9.34 0.98
CA PHE A 214 -11.31 10.69 0.75
C PHE A 214 -12.14 10.73 -0.53
N PRO A 215 -13.35 11.28 -0.50
CA PRO A 215 -14.21 11.30 -1.67
C PRO A 215 -13.65 12.30 -2.69
N ILE A 216 -13.65 11.94 -3.97
CA ILE A 216 -13.14 12.84 -5.04
C ILE A 216 -13.97 14.13 -5.10
N SER A 217 -15.25 14.07 -4.72
CA SER A 217 -16.13 15.24 -4.62
C SER A 217 -15.64 16.32 -3.63
N ALA A 218 -14.69 16.01 -2.74
CA ALA A 218 -14.07 16.96 -1.84
C ALA A 218 -12.97 17.81 -2.51
N ALA A 219 -12.55 17.51 -3.74
CA ALA A 219 -11.43 18.17 -4.43
C ALA A 219 -11.55 19.70 -4.45
N ALA A 220 -12.67 20.22 -4.97
CA ALA A 220 -12.92 21.65 -5.09
C ALA A 220 -12.95 22.35 -3.72
N ALA A 221 -13.74 21.83 -2.78
CA ALA A 221 -13.89 22.42 -1.44
C ALA A 221 -12.57 22.42 -0.66
N LEU A 222 -11.79 21.34 -0.75
CA LEU A 222 -10.48 21.27 -0.11
C LEU A 222 -9.47 22.23 -0.78
N GLY A 223 -9.50 22.33 -2.10
CA GLY A 223 -8.69 23.29 -2.86
C GLY A 223 -8.95 24.72 -2.40
N GLU A 224 -10.21 25.14 -2.34
CA GLU A 224 -10.61 26.47 -1.86
C GLU A 224 -10.22 26.72 -0.40
N PHE A 225 -10.42 25.72 0.47
CA PHE A 225 -10.00 25.81 1.87
C PHE A 225 -8.49 26.04 2.00
N VAL A 226 -7.66 25.31 1.24
CA VAL A 226 -6.20 25.48 1.26
C VAL A 226 -5.77 26.82 0.67
N GLN A 227 -6.40 27.26 -0.42
CA GLN A 227 -6.11 28.54 -1.08
C GLN A 227 -6.48 29.76 -0.22
N SER A 228 -7.57 29.67 0.54
CA SER A 228 -7.98 30.71 1.50
C SER A 228 -7.11 30.79 2.76
N GLY A 229 -6.08 29.94 2.87
CA GLY A 229 -5.14 29.92 3.99
C GLY A 229 -5.47 28.89 5.07
N GLY A 230 -6.47 28.02 4.84
CA GLY A 230 -6.73 26.86 5.68
C GLY A 230 -5.53 25.92 5.75
N ARG A 231 -5.14 25.57 6.97
CA ARG A 231 -4.00 24.66 7.25
C ARG A 231 -4.33 23.55 8.24
N ALA A 232 -5.43 23.68 8.98
CA ALA A 232 -5.83 22.72 9.99
C ALA A 232 -6.58 21.56 9.33
N VAL A 233 -5.99 20.36 9.34
CA VAL A 233 -6.62 19.13 8.80
C VAL A 233 -8.00 18.93 9.41
N MET A 234 -8.09 18.97 10.74
CA MET A 234 -9.36 18.80 11.46
C MET A 234 -10.41 19.82 11.08
N GLY A 235 -10.02 21.09 10.85
CA GLY A 235 -10.97 22.14 10.46
C GLY A 235 -11.61 21.90 9.09
N PHE A 236 -10.91 21.24 8.17
CA PHE A 236 -11.52 20.78 6.93
C PHE A 236 -12.38 19.53 7.14
N LEU A 237 -11.91 18.58 7.93
CA LEU A 237 -12.66 17.33 8.18
C LEU A 237 -14.02 17.57 8.82
N GLU A 238 -14.19 18.65 9.59
CA GLU A 238 -15.49 19.07 10.14
C GLU A 238 -16.56 19.36 9.07
N THR A 239 -16.17 19.60 7.81
CA THR A 239 -17.10 19.81 6.70
C THR A 239 -17.54 18.51 6.03
N LEU A 240 -16.98 17.36 6.43
CA LEU A 240 -17.26 16.05 5.85
C LEU A 240 -17.96 15.16 6.87
N HIS A 241 -18.74 14.19 6.37
CA HIS A 241 -19.17 13.06 7.19
C HIS A 241 -17.97 12.11 7.38
N ILE A 242 -17.48 12.01 8.62
CA ILE A 242 -16.32 11.18 8.94
C ILE A 242 -16.76 9.88 9.60
N GLU A 243 -16.29 8.76 9.05
CA GLU A 243 -16.32 7.46 9.69
C GLU A 243 -14.94 7.12 10.26
N GLU A 244 -14.87 6.93 11.58
CA GLU A 244 -13.64 6.53 12.25
C GLU A 244 -13.49 5.00 12.18
N VAL A 245 -12.38 4.54 11.63
CA VAL A 245 -12.08 3.13 11.44
C VAL A 245 -11.00 2.71 12.42
N ALA A 246 -11.37 1.92 13.42
CA ALA A 246 -10.44 1.42 14.41
C ALA A 246 -9.39 0.49 13.79
N ILE A 247 -8.14 0.66 14.20
CA ILE A 247 -7.04 -0.29 13.98
C ILE A 247 -6.49 -0.74 15.34
N GLY A 248 -5.87 -1.92 15.40
CA GLY A 248 -5.33 -2.45 16.65
C GLY A 248 -4.27 -1.54 17.27
N GLU A 249 -4.24 -1.46 18.61
CA GLU A 249 -3.30 -0.60 19.35
C GLU A 249 -1.83 -0.94 19.07
N GLU A 250 -1.56 -2.19 18.69
CA GLU A 250 -0.24 -2.65 18.28
C GLU A 250 0.33 -1.83 17.09
N TRP A 251 -0.53 -1.26 16.26
CA TRP A 251 -0.15 -0.46 15.10
C TRP A 251 0.15 1.00 15.41
N GLU A 252 -0.11 1.50 16.61
CA GLU A 252 -0.03 2.94 16.93
C GLU A 252 1.34 3.53 16.60
N SER A 253 2.42 2.88 17.04
CA SER A 253 3.80 3.30 16.77
C SER A 253 4.15 3.26 15.28
N CYS A 254 3.45 2.44 14.50
CA CYS A 254 3.65 2.32 13.06
C CYS A 254 2.90 3.38 12.25
N LEU A 255 1.89 4.05 12.83
CA LEU A 255 1.03 4.99 12.09
C LEU A 255 1.70 6.35 11.82
N ASN A 256 2.74 6.73 12.57
CA ASN A 256 3.48 7.97 12.32
C ASN A 256 4.82 7.98 13.04
N PHE A 257 5.90 8.35 12.34
CA PHE A 257 7.20 8.62 12.96
C PHE A 257 7.76 9.97 12.50
N ASN A 258 8.33 10.77 13.41
CA ASN A 258 8.87 12.10 13.13
C ASN A 258 10.36 12.25 13.42
N TYR A 259 10.88 11.42 14.32
CA TYR A 259 12.28 11.37 14.73
C TYR A 259 12.90 10.00 14.37
N PRO A 260 14.24 9.90 14.33
CA PRO A 260 14.91 8.62 14.10
C PRO A 260 14.52 7.56 15.13
N ASP A 261 14.38 7.93 16.40
CA ASP A 261 13.98 7.01 17.48
C ASP A 261 12.53 6.51 17.29
N ASP A 262 11.62 7.36 16.80
CA ASP A 262 10.26 6.95 16.45
C ASP A 262 10.28 5.88 15.34
N PHE A 263 11.14 6.05 14.34
CA PHE A 263 11.27 5.09 13.24
C PHE A 263 11.81 3.75 13.73
N VAL A 264 12.79 3.75 14.64
CA VAL A 264 13.30 2.53 15.28
C VAL A 264 12.17 1.84 16.07
N ALA A 265 11.42 2.60 16.87
CA ALA A 265 10.29 2.06 17.64
C ALA A 265 9.20 1.48 16.73
N ALA A 266 8.86 2.17 15.64
CA ALA A 266 7.90 1.71 14.63
C ALA A 266 8.36 0.40 13.99
N ARG A 267 9.64 0.31 13.60
CA ARG A 267 10.22 -0.90 13.00
C ARG A 267 10.17 -2.09 13.96
N ASP A 268 10.55 -1.87 15.20
CA ASP A 268 10.59 -2.91 16.22
C ASP A 268 9.17 -3.40 16.57
N ALA A 269 8.19 -2.48 16.63
CA ALA A 269 6.77 -2.82 16.77
C ALA A 269 6.26 -3.66 15.58
N LEU A 270 6.55 -3.24 14.35
CA LEU A 270 6.18 -4.00 13.14
C LEU A 270 6.76 -5.43 13.16
N ALA A 271 8.03 -5.59 13.55
CA ALA A 271 8.65 -6.90 13.66
C ALA A 271 7.95 -7.81 14.69
N GLN A 272 7.51 -7.24 15.82
CA GLN A 272 6.73 -7.97 16.83
C GLN A 272 5.36 -8.40 16.30
N ILE A 273 4.64 -7.50 15.63
CA ILE A 273 3.33 -7.81 15.02
C ILE A 273 3.46 -8.95 14.02
N ILE A 274 4.45 -8.88 13.13
CA ILE A 274 4.71 -9.93 12.14
C ILE A 274 5.03 -11.25 12.86
N SER A 275 5.84 -11.23 13.91
CA SER A 275 6.20 -12.43 14.67
C SER A 275 5.02 -13.07 15.39
N LEU A 276 4.04 -12.29 15.87
CA LEU A 276 2.85 -12.80 16.55
C LEU A 276 1.83 -13.43 15.59
N ASN A 277 1.83 -12.98 14.33
CA ASN A 277 0.93 -13.43 13.28
C ASN A 277 1.53 -14.53 12.38
N SER A 278 2.76 -14.99 12.67
CA SER A 278 3.48 -16.05 11.95
C SER A 278 3.35 -17.41 12.63
#